data_AF-A0A3N1Y839-F1
#
_entry.id   AF-A0A3N1Y839-F1
#
_cell.length_a   1.000
_cell.length_b   1.000
_cell.length_c   1.000
_cell.angle_alpha   90.00
_cell.angle_beta   90.00
_cell.angle_gamma   90.00
#
_symmetry.space_group_name_H-M   'P 1'
#
loop_
_entity.id
_entity.type
_entity.pdbx_description
1 polymer ?
#
loop_
_entity_poly.entity_id
_entity_poly.type
_entity_poly.pdbx_seq_one_letter_code
_entity_poly.pdbx_strand_id
1 'polypeptide(L)'
;MKSIEEMSAAELYELARRKEEEEKRREQEAMRRQVEELRAKRREIQNRMRQEIAAIDREIRRLEGAAGMRGRRRRTGGEAAGSSRRGGVLSARALEIIAADGPIDTATLRTRLESEGIATKNLGQTLSYLKKRGRVLTPRRGVYTAA
;
A
#
# COMPACT_ATOMS: atom_id res chain seq x y z
N MET A 1 18.50 -57.09 8.71
CA MET A 1 18.74 -55.83 9.44
C MET A 1 19.55 -56.19 10.67
N LYS A 2 20.71 -55.55 10.90
CA LYS A 2 21.44 -55.73 12.16
C LYS A 2 20.56 -55.21 13.31
N SER A 3 20.57 -55.90 14.45
CA SER A 3 19.91 -55.41 15.65
C SER A 3 20.60 -54.12 16.13
N ILE A 4 19.88 -53.22 16.82
CA ILE A 4 20.45 -51.99 17.41
C ILE A 4 21.63 -52.32 18.33
N GLU A 5 21.60 -53.50 18.97
CA GLU A 5 22.64 -54.04 19.85
C GLU A 5 23.88 -54.54 19.10
N GLU A 6 23.78 -54.81 17.80
CA GLU A 6 24.86 -55.30 16.93
C GLU A 6 25.52 -54.17 16.11
N MET A 7 25.00 -52.94 16.19
CA MET A 7 25.55 -51.78 15.50
C MET A 7 26.71 -51.20 16.29
N SER A 8 27.82 -50.90 15.61
CA SER A 8 28.93 -50.18 16.23
C SER A 8 28.49 -48.77 16.66
N ALA A 9 29.18 -48.20 17.64
CA ALA A 9 28.91 -46.84 18.11
C ALA A 9 28.90 -45.79 16.96
N ALA A 10 29.73 -46.00 15.93
CA ALA A 10 29.75 -45.17 14.72
C ALA A 10 28.49 -45.36 13.86
N GLU A 11 28.03 -46.59 13.66
CA GLU A 11 26.80 -46.89 12.92
C GLU A 11 25.55 -46.38 13.66
N LEU A 12 25.54 -46.41 15.00
CA LEU A 12 24.47 -45.82 15.83
C LEU A 12 24.44 -44.28 15.73
N TYR A 13 25.61 -43.65 15.69
CA TYR A 13 25.72 -42.19 15.55
C TYR A 13 25.21 -41.70 14.19
N GLU A 14 25.57 -42.38 13.11
CA GLU A 14 25.07 -42.06 11.76
C GLU A 14 23.56 -42.30 11.63
N LEU A 15 23.03 -43.35 12.27
CA LEU A 15 21.58 -43.60 12.32
C LEU A 15 20.85 -42.48 13.07
N ALA A 16 21.38 -42.01 14.20
CA ALA A 16 20.81 -40.91 14.97
C ALA A 16 20.82 -39.60 14.17
N ARG A 17 21.94 -39.26 13.53
CA ARG A 17 22.05 -38.06 12.66
C ARG A 17 21.02 -38.10 11.53
N ARG A 18 20.87 -39.26 10.88
CA ARG A 18 19.92 -39.42 9.77
C ARG A 18 18.47 -39.26 10.21
N LYS A 19 18.11 -39.76 11.40
CA LYS A 19 16.77 -39.55 11.98
C LYS A 19 16.53 -38.10 12.33
N GLU A 20 17.51 -37.42 12.92
CA GLU A 20 17.41 -36.00 13.26
C GLU A 20 17.19 -35.11 12.02
N GLU A 21 17.90 -35.40 10.92
CA GLU A 21 17.72 -34.70 9.65
C GLU A 21 16.33 -34.96 9.03
N GLU A 22 15.83 -36.19 9.15
CA GLU A 22 14.50 -36.56 8.64
C GLU A 22 13.39 -35.87 9.44
N GLU A 23 13.50 -35.82 10.77
CA GLU A 23 12.57 -35.11 11.64
C GLU A 23 12.57 -33.61 11.37
N LYS A 24 13.75 -32.99 11.26
CA LYS A 24 13.89 -31.57 10.88
C LYS A 24 13.24 -31.27 9.52
N ARG A 25 13.39 -32.16 8.53
CA ARG A 25 12.73 -31.99 7.23
C ARG A 25 11.21 -32.07 7.34
N ARG A 26 10.69 -33.04 8.10
CA ARG A 26 9.24 -33.19 8.33
C ARG A 26 8.65 -31.97 9.04
N GLU A 27 9.35 -31.44 10.05
CA GLU A 27 8.94 -30.21 10.75
C GLU A 27 8.93 -29.00 9.81
N GLN A 28 9.97 -28.84 8.98
CA GLN A 28 10.02 -27.76 8.00
C GLN A 28 8.91 -27.87 6.96
N GLU A 29 8.60 -29.07 6.47
CA GLU A 29 7.50 -29.30 5.54
C GLU A 29 6.15 -29.01 6.18
N ALA A 30 5.93 -29.43 7.43
CA ALA A 30 4.72 -29.12 8.17
C ALA A 30 4.56 -27.61 8.38
N MET A 31 5.63 -26.90 8.76
CA MET A 31 5.61 -25.46 8.95
C MET A 31 5.35 -24.71 7.64
N ARG A 32 5.93 -25.17 6.52
CA ARG A 32 5.65 -24.61 5.18
C ARG A 32 4.18 -24.76 4.81
N ARG A 33 3.58 -25.93 5.03
CA ARG A 33 2.15 -26.17 4.76
C ARG A 33 1.26 -25.22 5.57
N GLN A 34 1.56 -25.02 6.85
CA GLN A 34 0.81 -24.07 7.70
C GLN A 34 0.93 -22.63 7.18
N VAL A 35 2.13 -22.21 6.76
CA VAL A 35 2.34 -20.87 6.19
C VAL A 35 1.57 -20.70 4.88
N GLU A 36 1.55 -21.71 4.02
CA GLU A 36 0.79 -21.66 2.77
C GLU A 36 -0.71 -21.58 2.99
N GLU A 37 -1.24 -22.35 3.95
CA GLU A 37 -2.65 -22.30 4.36
C GLU A 37 -3.03 -20.90 4.89
N LEU A 38 -2.21 -20.32 5.77
CA LEU A 38 -2.43 -18.97 6.28
C LEU A 38 -2.37 -17.92 5.17
N ARG A 39 -1.46 -18.07 4.19
CA ARG A 39 -1.40 -17.20 3.02
C ARG A 39 -2.65 -17.33 2.14
N ALA A 40 -3.17 -18.54 1.97
CA ALA A 40 -4.41 -18.78 1.24
C ALA A 40 -5.61 -18.11 1.93
N LYS A 41 -5.78 -18.33 3.24
CA LYS A 41 -6.81 -17.67 4.06
C LYS A 41 -6.73 -16.14 3.96
N ARG A 42 -5.52 -15.58 4.05
CA ARG A 42 -5.32 -14.13 3.88
C ARG A 42 -5.78 -13.64 2.50
N ARG A 43 -5.44 -14.35 1.42
CA ARG A 43 -5.84 -13.96 0.05
C ARG A 43 -7.36 -13.98 -0.11
N GLU A 44 -8.01 -15.02 0.42
CA GLU A 44 -9.46 -15.16 0.40
C GLU A 44 -10.16 -13.99 1.09
N ILE A 45 -9.74 -13.67 2.32
CA ILE A 45 -10.27 -12.53 3.09
C ILE A 45 -10.08 -11.22 2.30
N GLN A 46 -8.89 -10.98 1.75
CA GLN A 46 -8.62 -9.78 0.97
C GLN A 46 -9.50 -9.68 -0.29
N ASN A 47 -9.74 -10.79 -0.98
CA ASN A 47 -10.61 -10.81 -2.15
C ASN A 47 -12.07 -10.51 -1.77
N ARG A 48 -12.56 -11.08 -0.66
CA ARG A 48 -13.90 -10.80 -0.14
C ARG A 48 -14.06 -9.32 0.21
N MET A 49 -13.13 -8.76 0.98
CA MET A 49 -13.14 -7.34 1.35
C MET A 49 -13.08 -6.42 0.13
N ARG A 50 -12.28 -6.76 -0.89
CA ARG A 50 -12.24 -5.97 -2.14
C ARG A 50 -13.59 -5.95 -2.85
N GLN A 51 -14.28 -7.08 -2.91
CA GLN A 51 -15.60 -7.17 -3.51
C GLN A 51 -16.65 -6.37 -2.71
N GLU A 52 -16.64 -6.51 -1.39
CA GLU A 52 -17.51 -5.75 -0.47
C GLU A 52 -17.30 -4.25 -0.62
N ILE A 53 -16.06 -3.77 -0.58
CA ILE A 53 -15.71 -2.36 -0.77
C ILE A 53 -16.16 -1.88 -2.16
N ALA A 54 -15.92 -2.67 -3.21
CA ALA A 54 -16.34 -2.30 -4.56
C ALA A 54 -17.87 -2.22 -4.70
N ALA A 55 -18.63 -3.04 -3.95
CA ALA A 55 -20.08 -2.94 -3.90
C ALA A 55 -20.53 -1.65 -3.19
N ILE A 56 -19.91 -1.31 -2.06
CA ILE A 56 -20.16 -0.05 -1.35
C ILE A 56 -19.84 1.14 -2.24
N ASP A 57 -18.69 1.15 -2.91
CA ASP A 57 -18.28 2.23 -3.83
C ASP A 57 -19.21 2.35 -5.04
N ARG A 58 -19.85 1.27 -5.48
CA ARG A 58 -20.91 1.32 -6.52
C ARG A 58 -22.17 1.97 -5.96
N GLU A 59 -22.58 1.62 -4.74
CA GLU A 59 -23.76 2.19 -4.12
C GLU A 59 -23.59 3.67 -3.79
N ILE A 60 -22.43 4.06 -3.25
CA ILE A 60 -22.03 5.46 -3.07
C ILE A 60 -22.16 6.20 -4.40
N ARG A 61 -21.55 5.69 -5.49
CA ARG A 61 -21.67 6.33 -6.81
C ARG A 61 -23.09 6.37 -7.35
N ARG A 62 -23.93 5.38 -7.04
CA ARG A 62 -25.35 5.38 -7.42
C ARG A 62 -26.11 6.50 -6.71
N LEU A 63 -25.89 6.65 -5.41
CA LEU A 63 -26.51 7.67 -4.57
C LEU A 63 -25.98 9.07 -4.91
N GLU A 64 -24.66 9.22 -5.08
CA GLU A 64 -24.02 10.48 -5.51
C GLU A 64 -24.38 10.85 -6.96
N GLY A 65 -24.53 9.86 -7.84
CA GLY A 65 -24.87 10.03 -9.26
C GLY A 65 -26.33 10.38 -9.53
N ALA A 66 -27.26 10.00 -8.64
CA ALA A 66 -28.65 10.47 -8.69
C ALA A 66 -28.75 11.98 -8.39
N ALA A 67 -27.83 12.54 -7.60
CA ALA A 67 -27.73 13.98 -7.35
C ALA A 67 -26.80 14.72 -8.34
N GLY A 68 -25.83 14.02 -8.96
CA GLY A 68 -24.74 14.63 -9.73
C GLY A 68 -24.86 14.65 -11.25
N MET A 69 -25.85 13.98 -11.86
CA MET A 69 -25.93 13.80 -13.32
C MET A 69 -26.20 15.06 -14.15
N ARG A 70 -26.44 16.23 -13.53
CA ARG A 70 -26.57 17.51 -14.26
C ARG A 70 -25.28 18.34 -14.34
N GLY A 71 -24.19 17.97 -13.66
CA GLY A 71 -23.10 18.93 -13.42
C GLY A 71 -21.71 18.64 -13.97
N ARG A 72 -21.33 17.39 -14.27
CA ARG A 72 -19.90 17.08 -14.49
C ARG A 72 -19.63 16.23 -15.72
N ARG A 73 -19.88 16.85 -16.88
CA ARG A 73 -19.30 16.43 -18.16
C ARG A 73 -17.77 16.52 -18.06
N ARG A 74 -17.11 15.37 -18.28
CA ARG A 74 -15.76 15.20 -18.83
C ARG A 74 -14.74 16.33 -18.54
N ARG A 75 -13.80 16.07 -17.63
CA ARG A 75 -12.41 16.46 -17.86
C ARG A 75 -11.54 15.20 -17.92
N THR A 76 -11.24 14.86 -19.16
CA THR A 76 -10.16 14.02 -19.62
C THR A 76 -8.85 14.29 -18.87
N GLY A 77 -8.16 13.21 -18.50
CA GLY A 77 -6.84 13.24 -17.87
C GLY A 77 -6.65 11.98 -17.06
N GLY A 78 -6.17 10.92 -17.72
CA GLY A 78 -6.00 9.60 -17.12
C GLY A 78 -5.08 9.60 -15.90
N GLU A 79 -5.31 8.64 -15.02
CA GLU A 79 -4.33 7.62 -14.59
C GLU A 79 -4.82 6.97 -13.30
N ALA A 80 -4.89 5.63 -13.37
CA ALA A 80 -4.77 4.70 -12.26
C ALA A 80 -5.56 5.03 -10.97
N ALA A 81 -6.81 4.57 -10.95
CA ALA A 81 -7.61 4.30 -9.75
C ALA A 81 -7.01 3.15 -8.89
N GLY A 82 -5.70 3.15 -8.66
CA GLY A 82 -4.96 2.03 -8.12
C GLY A 82 -3.61 2.43 -7.53
N SER A 83 -3.51 3.57 -6.84
CA SER A 83 -2.38 3.79 -5.93
C SER A 83 -2.74 4.80 -4.84
N SER A 84 -2.82 4.31 -3.60
CA SER A 84 -2.68 5.11 -2.38
C SER A 84 -3.76 6.18 -2.13
N ARG A 85 -4.86 5.79 -1.48
CA ARG A 85 -5.85 6.70 -0.88
C ARG A 85 -5.23 7.76 0.05
N ARG A 86 -3.98 7.61 0.52
CA ARG A 86 -3.28 8.63 1.34
C ARG A 86 -2.40 9.59 0.52
N GLY A 87 -1.81 9.13 -0.58
CA GLY A 87 -0.99 9.95 -1.48
C GLY A 87 -1.84 10.87 -2.35
N GLY A 88 -3.01 10.38 -2.79
CA GLY A 88 -4.00 11.17 -3.52
C GLY A 88 -4.50 12.36 -2.69
N VAL A 89 -4.87 12.13 -1.42
CA VAL A 89 -5.40 13.18 -0.53
C VAL A 89 -4.37 14.30 -0.29
N LEU A 90 -3.12 13.95 0.01
CA LEU A 90 -2.06 14.95 0.19
C LEU A 90 -1.82 15.77 -1.09
N SER A 91 -1.79 15.12 -2.26
CA SER A 91 -1.57 15.80 -3.54
C SER A 91 -2.73 16.71 -3.94
N ALA A 92 -3.98 16.28 -3.70
CA ALA A 92 -5.17 17.06 -3.99
C ALA A 92 -5.27 18.29 -3.08
N ARG A 93 -5.12 18.10 -1.75
CA ARG A 93 -5.22 19.20 -0.78
C ARG A 93 -4.07 20.19 -0.91
N ALA A 94 -2.84 19.72 -1.18
CA ALA A 94 -1.72 20.63 -1.46
C ALA A 94 -2.01 21.50 -2.68
N LEU A 95 -2.58 20.94 -3.75
CA LEU A 95 -2.94 21.70 -4.95
C LEU A 95 -4.07 22.73 -4.67
N GLU A 96 -5.07 22.36 -3.87
CA GLU A 96 -6.16 23.26 -3.48
C GLU A 96 -5.65 24.46 -2.67
N ILE A 97 -4.78 24.23 -1.70
CA ILE A 97 -4.17 25.31 -0.88
C ILE A 97 -3.32 26.23 -1.76
N ILE A 98 -2.47 25.67 -2.63
CA ILE A 98 -1.63 26.45 -3.56
C ILE A 98 -2.49 27.26 -4.54
N ALA A 99 -3.62 26.72 -5.00
CA ALA A 99 -4.54 27.42 -5.90
C ALA A 99 -5.31 28.55 -5.18
N ALA A 100 -5.64 28.37 -3.90
CA ALA A 100 -6.40 29.35 -3.12
C ALA A 100 -5.53 30.50 -2.60
N ASP A 101 -4.33 30.22 -2.10
CA ASP A 101 -3.46 31.21 -1.47
C ASP A 101 -2.48 31.88 -2.44
N GLY A 102 -2.30 31.31 -3.63
CA GLY A 102 -1.29 31.77 -4.58
C GLY A 102 0.12 31.29 -4.20
N PRO A 103 1.18 32.09 -4.45
CA PRO A 103 2.55 31.71 -4.14
C PRO A 103 2.74 31.42 -2.64
N ILE A 104 2.85 30.14 -2.29
CA ILE A 104 3.00 29.67 -0.91
C ILE A 104 4.33 28.95 -0.73
N ASP A 105 4.96 29.15 0.41
CA ASP A 105 6.19 28.42 0.75
C ASP A 105 5.89 27.01 1.27
N THR A 106 6.94 26.18 1.35
CA THR A 106 6.79 24.79 1.80
C THR A 106 6.45 24.68 3.30
N ALA A 107 6.82 25.68 4.10
CA ALA A 107 6.64 25.66 5.55
C ALA A 107 5.20 26.00 5.93
N THR A 108 4.65 27.08 5.38
CA THR A 108 3.24 27.48 5.50
C THR A 108 2.32 26.39 4.94
N LEU A 109 2.66 25.81 3.79
CA LEU A 109 1.88 24.70 3.23
C LEU A 109 1.87 23.48 4.16
N ARG A 110 2.99 23.16 4.80
CA ARG A 110 3.07 22.08 5.79
C ARG A 110 2.16 22.36 7.00
N THR A 111 2.26 23.56 7.58
CA THR A 111 1.44 23.95 8.74
C THR A 111 -0.05 23.87 8.45
N ARG A 112 -0.48 24.33 7.27
CA ARG A 112 -1.90 24.22 6.87
C ARG A 112 -2.35 22.78 6.74
N LEU A 113 -1.57 21.94 6.05
CA LEU A 113 -1.90 20.53 5.90
C LEU A 113 -1.97 19.81 7.25
N GLU A 114 -1.08 20.13 8.18
CA GLU A 114 -1.10 19.59 9.55
C GLU A 114 -2.30 20.09 10.35
N SER A 115 -2.69 21.35 10.21
CA SER A 115 -3.91 21.90 10.83
C SER A 115 -5.19 21.20 10.34
N GLU A 116 -5.17 20.66 9.13
CA GLU A 116 -6.24 19.84 8.56
C GLU A 116 -6.12 18.33 8.91
N GLY A 117 -5.14 17.94 9.74
CA GLY A 117 -4.90 16.56 10.14
C GLY A 117 -4.27 15.69 9.05
N ILE A 118 -3.69 16.29 8.01
CA ILE A 118 -3.08 15.57 6.88
C ILE A 118 -1.60 15.34 7.16
N ALA A 119 -1.17 14.08 7.06
CA ALA A 119 0.24 13.72 7.26
C ALA A 119 1.14 14.30 6.14
N THR A 120 2.12 15.11 6.53
CA THR A 120 3.01 15.86 5.61
C THR A 120 4.36 15.20 5.37
N LYS A 121 4.59 13.98 5.88
CA LYS A 121 5.87 13.24 5.76
C LYS A 121 6.41 13.19 4.32
N ASN A 122 5.51 13.08 3.34
CA ASN A 122 5.87 12.94 1.92
C ASN A 122 5.69 14.23 1.11
N LEU A 123 5.48 15.38 1.76
CA LEU A 123 5.14 16.65 1.08
C LEU A 123 6.16 17.05 0.01
N GLY A 124 7.46 16.93 0.28
CA GLY A 124 8.51 17.27 -0.69
C GLY A 124 8.48 16.40 -1.96
N GLN A 125 8.17 15.11 -1.81
CA GLN A 125 8.02 14.20 -2.94
C GLN A 125 6.75 14.53 -3.74
N THR A 126 5.64 14.79 -3.04
CA THR A 126 4.36 15.19 -3.66
C THR A 126 4.50 16.47 -4.47
N LEU A 127 5.16 17.49 -3.94
CA LEU A 127 5.39 18.76 -4.66
C LEU A 127 6.28 18.57 -5.88
N SER A 128 7.32 17.73 -5.77
CA SER A 128 8.19 17.38 -6.90
C SER A 128 7.41 16.68 -8.02
N TYR A 129 6.50 15.79 -7.65
CA TYR A 129 5.62 15.10 -8.58
C TYR A 129 4.61 16.05 -9.24
N LEU A 130 3.98 16.95 -8.48
CA LEU A 130 3.05 17.96 -9.00
C LEU A 130 3.75 18.92 -9.98
N LYS A 131 4.98 19.32 -9.67
CA LYS A 131 5.82 20.12 -10.58
C LYS A 131 6.12 19.39 -11.88
N LYS A 132 6.57 18.13 -11.81
CA LYS A 132 6.87 17.31 -13.00
C LYS A 132 5.65 17.13 -13.91
N ARG A 133 4.45 17.10 -13.34
CA ARG A 133 3.18 17.00 -14.08
C ARG A 133 2.63 18.35 -14.57
N GLY A 134 3.34 19.44 -14.35
CA GLY A 134 2.88 20.78 -14.74
C GLY A 134 1.61 21.21 -14.01
N ARG A 135 1.36 20.72 -12.79
CA ARG A 135 0.24 21.16 -11.96
C ARG A 135 0.60 22.35 -11.06
N VAL A 136 1.89 22.50 -10.78
CA VAL A 136 2.45 23.52 -9.90
C VAL A 136 3.74 24.06 -10.53
N LEU A 137 3.94 25.37 -10.48
CA LEU A 137 5.15 26.06 -10.89
C LEU A 137 5.97 26.48 -9.68
N THR A 138 7.27 26.70 -9.87
CA THR A 138 8.21 27.11 -8.82
C THR A 138 8.79 28.48 -9.17
N PRO A 139 8.15 29.59 -8.79
CA PRO A 139 8.65 30.93 -9.11
C PRO A 139 9.97 31.25 -8.40
N ARG A 140 10.17 30.71 -7.19
CA ARG A 140 11.40 30.82 -6.40
C ARG A 140 11.66 29.52 -5.64
N ARG A 141 12.91 29.28 -5.22
CA ARG A 141 13.28 28.08 -4.47
C ARG A 141 12.40 27.95 -3.22
N GLY A 142 11.66 26.84 -3.12
CA GLY A 142 10.80 26.55 -1.97
C GLY A 142 9.43 27.23 -1.98
N VAL A 143 9.11 28.02 -3.02
CA VAL A 143 7.80 28.66 -3.22
C VAL A 143 7.11 27.99 -4.40
N TYR A 144 5.83 27.67 -4.21
CA TYR A 144 5.01 26.95 -5.17
C TYR A 144 3.78 27.78 -5.51
N THR A 145 3.39 27.77 -6.79
CA THR A 145 2.17 28.43 -7.29
C THR A 145 1.45 27.48 -8.25
N ALA A 146 0.14 27.60 -8.39
CA ALA A 146 -0.61 26.77 -9.31
C ALA A 146 -0.16 27.05 -10.75
N ALA A 147 -0.08 26.01 -11.58
CA ALA A 147 0.29 26.14 -12.98
C ALA A 147 -0.85 26.69 -13.85
#